data_AF-A0A929W0R0-F1
#
_entry.id   AF-A0A929W0R0-F1
#
_cell.length_a   1.000
_cell.length_b   1.000
_cell.length_c   1.000
_cell.angle_alpha   90.00
_cell.angle_beta   90.00
_cell.angle_gamma   90.00
#
_symmetry.space_group_name_H-M   'P 1'
#
loop_
_entity.id
_entity.type
_entity.pdbx_description
1 polymer ?
#
loop_
_entity_poly.entity_id
_entity_poly.type
_entity_poly.pdbx_seq_one_letter_code
_entity_poly.pdbx_strand_id
1 'polypeptide(L)'
;MKPQIVLYSLVTAVSLSSCGISSILGVESNTDRIERGMSREEVQRILGRPESRSLGYDGEEIWVYRSNDLFDTGRITEITFYRGRVARMNTYRAGERRREDSYPSYPSYPERGDYPRYEDSRRCMSDNAFQRFIYDVQRQSFKDDKLRYIYDAAQRNYFTVQQAERLLRLFSWDDEKLQVLQAVAPRLVNAYESYRLVELFTFDSGKRKARRILGFR
;
A
#
# COMPACT_ATOMS: atom_id res chain seq x y z
N MET A 1 43.10 -63.37 -32.30
CA MET A 1 42.98 -62.85 -30.92
C MET A 1 42.69 -61.35 -30.99
N LYS A 2 41.66 -60.90 -30.27
CA LYS A 2 41.16 -59.51 -30.11
C LYS A 2 42.20 -58.60 -29.39
N PRO A 3 42.00 -57.27 -29.22
CA PRO A 3 40.89 -56.42 -29.70
C PRO A 3 41.32 -55.11 -30.40
N GLN A 4 40.38 -54.56 -31.18
CA GLN A 4 40.40 -53.18 -31.68
C GLN A 4 39.99 -52.20 -30.58
N ILE A 5 40.73 -51.09 -30.48
CA ILE A 5 40.40 -49.96 -29.60
C ILE A 5 39.35 -49.10 -30.32
N VAL A 6 38.08 -49.33 -30.00
CA VAL A 6 36.97 -48.46 -30.38
C VAL A 6 37.02 -47.24 -29.46
N LEU A 7 37.49 -46.10 -29.99
CA LEU A 7 37.40 -44.80 -29.32
C LEU A 7 35.92 -44.37 -29.36
N TYR A 8 35.18 -44.71 -28.30
CA TYR A 8 33.80 -44.28 -28.14
C TYR A 8 33.74 -42.75 -28.05
N SER A 9 33.25 -42.11 -29.10
CA SER A 9 32.75 -40.74 -29.06
C SER A 9 31.66 -40.66 -27.99
N LEU A 10 32.00 -40.10 -26.83
CA LEU A 10 31.07 -39.79 -25.76
C LEU A 10 30.25 -38.56 -26.18
N VAL A 11 29.44 -38.71 -27.23
CA VAL A 11 28.29 -37.84 -27.47
C VAL A 11 27.24 -38.33 -26.51
N THR A 12 27.30 -37.85 -25.27
CA THR A 12 26.17 -37.94 -24.35
C THR A 12 25.02 -37.22 -25.05
N ALA A 13 24.06 -38.00 -25.52
CA ALA A 13 22.79 -37.51 -26.00
C ALA A 13 22.11 -36.84 -24.80
N VAL A 14 22.32 -35.53 -24.71
CA VAL A 14 21.64 -34.62 -23.82
C VAL A 14 20.21 -34.53 -24.34
N SER A 15 19.42 -35.56 -24.08
CA SER A 15 17.96 -35.54 -24.20
C SER A 15 17.43 -34.72 -23.03
N LEU A 16 17.73 -33.43 -23.06
CA LEU A 16 17.16 -32.49 -22.12
C LEU A 16 15.71 -32.28 -22.52
N SER A 17 14.83 -33.03 -21.86
CA SER A 17 13.44 -32.65 -21.69
C SER A 17 13.42 -31.17 -21.28
N SER A 18 12.83 -30.34 -22.15
CA SER A 18 12.85 -28.87 -22.10
C SER A 18 12.47 -28.26 -20.74
N CYS A 19 11.82 -29.01 -19.86
CA CYS A 19 11.40 -28.54 -18.54
C CYS A 19 12.51 -28.60 -17.48
N GLY A 20 13.55 -29.43 -17.67
CA GLY A 20 14.64 -29.58 -16.69
C GLY A 20 15.75 -28.55 -16.85
N ILE A 21 16.06 -28.15 -18.09
CA ILE A 21 17.09 -27.13 -18.35
C ILE A 21 16.62 -25.75 -17.89
N SER A 22 15.33 -25.43 -18.05
CA SER A 22 14.80 -24.10 -17.71
C SER A 22 14.94 -23.79 -16.22
N SER A 23 14.77 -24.79 -15.36
CA SER A 23 15.02 -24.68 -13.91
C SER A 23 16.50 -24.54 -13.59
N ILE A 24 17.36 -25.20 -14.37
CA ILE A 24 18.81 -25.27 -14.19
C ILE A 24 19.53 -24.01 -14.73
N LEU A 25 19.01 -23.41 -15.81
CA LEU A 25 19.50 -22.18 -16.44
C LEU A 25 18.83 -20.89 -15.89
N GLY A 26 17.96 -20.99 -14.88
CA GLY A 26 17.31 -19.83 -14.26
C GLY A 26 16.29 -19.11 -15.17
N VAL A 27 15.74 -19.82 -16.15
CA VAL A 27 14.88 -19.26 -17.21
C VAL A 27 13.41 -19.18 -16.78
N GLU A 28 12.93 -20.01 -15.86
CA GLU A 28 11.52 -19.95 -15.41
C GLU A 28 11.39 -19.60 -13.93
N SER A 29 11.16 -18.30 -13.68
CA SER A 29 10.52 -17.85 -12.46
C SER A 29 9.02 -17.75 -12.73
N ASN A 30 8.19 -18.58 -12.08
CA ASN A 30 6.71 -18.49 -12.20
C ASN A 30 6.13 -17.17 -11.68
N THR A 31 6.98 -16.22 -11.28
CA THR A 31 6.59 -14.88 -10.82
C THR A 31 5.86 -14.09 -11.89
N ASP A 32 6.11 -14.33 -13.18
CA ASP A 32 5.41 -13.63 -14.27
C ASP A 32 3.91 -13.95 -14.31
N ARG A 33 3.50 -15.06 -13.67
CA ARG A 33 2.10 -15.46 -13.52
C ARG A 33 1.43 -14.79 -12.33
N ILE A 34 2.15 -13.98 -11.56
CA ILE A 34 1.62 -13.25 -10.41
C ILE A 34 1.14 -11.89 -10.87
N GLU A 35 -0.17 -11.68 -10.76
CA GLU A 35 -0.81 -10.43 -11.11
C GLU A 35 -1.36 -9.73 -9.86
N ARG A 36 -1.49 -8.41 -9.98
CA ARG A 36 -2.10 -7.59 -8.95
C ARG A 36 -3.53 -8.06 -8.69
N GLY A 37 -3.90 -8.20 -7.42
CA GLY A 37 -5.25 -8.62 -7.00
C GLY A 37 -5.40 -10.12 -6.72
N MET A 38 -4.42 -10.95 -7.09
CA MET A 38 -4.40 -12.38 -6.76
C MET A 38 -4.46 -12.61 -5.24
N SER A 39 -5.14 -13.67 -4.80
CA SER A 39 -5.21 -14.05 -3.39
C SER A 39 -3.93 -14.74 -2.92
N ARG A 40 -3.71 -14.76 -1.60
CA ARG A 40 -2.58 -15.50 -1.00
C ARG A 40 -2.58 -16.98 -1.41
N GLU A 41 -3.75 -17.60 -1.49
CA GLU A 41 -3.91 -19.00 -1.86
C GLU A 41 -3.58 -19.23 -3.35
N GLU A 42 -3.90 -18.28 -4.21
CA GLU A 42 -3.51 -18.30 -5.63
C GLU A 42 -2.00 -18.17 -5.78
N VAL A 43 -1.38 -17.19 -5.09
CA VAL A 43 0.08 -17.02 -5.10
C VAL A 43 0.78 -18.26 -4.55
N GLN A 44 0.27 -18.84 -3.46
CA GLN A 44 0.84 -20.05 -2.86
C GLN A 44 0.69 -21.28 -3.78
N ARG A 45 -0.35 -21.34 -4.61
CA ARG A 45 -0.50 -22.40 -5.62
C ARG A 45 0.51 -22.25 -6.76
N ILE A 46 0.89 -21.02 -7.10
CA ILE A 46 1.80 -20.71 -8.21
C ILE A 46 3.26 -20.80 -7.77
N LEU A 47 3.62 -20.20 -6.63
CA LEU A 47 5.00 -20.07 -6.15
C LEU A 47 5.33 -21.00 -4.96
N GLY A 48 4.34 -21.67 -4.39
CA GLY A 48 4.52 -22.45 -3.18
C GLY A 48 4.60 -21.59 -1.92
N ARG A 49 5.13 -22.17 -0.84
CA ARG A 49 5.25 -21.48 0.45
C ARG A 49 6.40 -20.47 0.40
N PRO A 50 6.21 -19.26 0.96
CA PRO A 50 7.28 -18.28 1.04
C PRO A 50 8.37 -18.74 2.01
N GLU A 51 9.59 -18.25 1.80
CA GLU A 51 10.73 -18.46 2.70
C GLU A 51 10.53 -17.66 4.00
N SER A 52 10.04 -16.42 3.87
CA SER A 52 9.68 -15.60 5.02
C SER A 52 8.39 -14.83 4.79
N ARG A 53 7.71 -14.55 5.90
CA ARG A 53 6.46 -13.81 5.96
C ARG A 53 6.57 -12.76 7.06
N SER A 54 6.29 -11.51 6.71
CA SER A 54 6.16 -10.40 7.66
C SER A 54 4.71 -9.90 7.65
N LEU A 55 4.19 -9.58 8.84
CA LEU A 55 2.84 -9.04 9.03
C LEU A 55 2.96 -7.63 9.59
N GLY A 56 2.54 -6.63 8.80
CA GLY A 56 2.46 -5.23 9.19
C GLY A 56 1.23 -4.95 10.05
N TYR A 57 1.28 -3.84 10.78
CA TYR A 57 0.22 -3.43 11.73
C TYR A 57 -1.06 -2.91 11.06
N ASP A 58 -1.02 -2.58 9.77
CA ASP A 58 -2.09 -1.99 8.97
C ASP A 58 -2.80 -3.00 8.04
N GLY A 59 -2.48 -4.30 8.19
CA GLY A 59 -2.98 -5.36 7.32
C GLY A 59 -2.16 -5.54 6.03
N GLU A 60 -1.01 -4.87 5.92
CA GLU A 60 0.04 -5.21 4.97
C GLU A 60 0.71 -6.53 5.38
N GLU A 61 1.03 -7.35 4.40
CA GLU A 61 1.70 -8.62 4.60
C GLU A 61 2.73 -8.82 3.49
N ILE A 62 3.99 -9.09 3.84
CA ILE A 62 5.09 -9.19 2.88
C ILE A 62 5.60 -10.62 2.87
N TRP A 63 5.64 -11.24 1.69
CA TRP A 63 6.16 -12.59 1.47
C TRP A 63 7.43 -12.52 0.64
N VAL A 64 8.46 -13.24 1.07
CA VAL A 64 9.74 -13.30 0.38
C VAL A 64 9.99 -14.71 -0.15
N TYR A 65 10.36 -14.78 -1.42
CA TYR A 65 10.76 -16.00 -2.12
C TYR A 65 12.17 -15.84 -2.63
N ARG A 66 13.01 -16.85 -2.44
CA ARG A 66 14.36 -16.89 -2.97
C ARG A 66 14.51 -18.04 -3.94
N SER A 67 14.97 -17.74 -5.16
CA SER A 67 15.46 -18.75 -6.09
C SER A 67 16.97 -18.67 -6.14
N ASN A 68 17.64 -19.82 -6.14
CA ASN A 68 19.08 -19.89 -6.38
C ASN A 68 19.26 -20.50 -7.77
N ASP A 69 19.95 -19.80 -8.65
CA ASP A 69 20.34 -20.32 -9.96
C ASP A 69 21.71 -21.02 -9.82
N LEU A 70 22.10 -21.90 -10.76
CA LEU A 70 23.38 -22.63 -10.72
C LEU A 70 24.63 -21.73 -10.60
N PHE A 71 24.52 -20.47 -11.00
CA PHE A 71 25.59 -19.48 -10.95
C PHE A 71 25.57 -18.64 -9.66
N ASP A 72 24.85 -19.10 -8.63
CA ASP A 72 24.66 -18.45 -7.32
C ASP A 72 24.16 -17.00 -7.42
N THR A 73 23.63 -16.64 -8.59
CA THR A 73 23.03 -15.35 -8.89
C THR A 73 21.57 -15.42 -8.46
N GLY A 74 21.34 -15.68 -7.16
CA GLY A 74 19.99 -15.89 -6.64
C GLY A 74 19.06 -14.73 -7.02
N ARG A 75 17.75 -14.95 -7.07
CA ARG A 75 16.76 -13.89 -7.17
C ARG A 75 15.92 -13.87 -5.91
N ILE A 76 15.59 -12.67 -5.46
CA ILE A 76 14.67 -12.46 -4.37
C ILE A 76 13.42 -11.81 -4.95
N THR A 77 12.28 -12.46 -4.75
CA THR A 77 10.97 -11.92 -5.08
C THR A 77 10.24 -11.56 -3.79
N GLU A 78 9.86 -10.31 -3.68
CA GLU A 78 9.09 -9.76 -2.58
C GLU A 78 7.67 -9.47 -3.07
N ILE A 79 6.66 -10.07 -2.44
CA ILE A 79 5.24 -9.87 -2.74
C ILE A 79 4.59 -9.22 -1.53
N THR A 80 4.05 -8.02 -1.75
CA THR A 80 3.26 -7.29 -0.76
C THR A 80 1.79 -7.58 -0.99
N PHE A 81 1.12 -8.05 0.04
CA PHE A 81 -0.33 -8.21 0.12
C PHE A 81 -0.94 -7.08 0.95
N TYR A 82 -2.11 -6.63 0.54
CA TYR A 82 -2.94 -5.75 1.34
C TYR A 82 -4.35 -6.32 1.37
N ARG A 83 -4.92 -6.47 2.57
CA ARG A 83 -6.22 -7.14 2.77
C ARG A 83 -6.30 -8.52 2.09
N GLY A 84 -5.18 -9.27 2.10
CA GLY A 84 -5.10 -10.64 1.58
C GLY A 84 -4.95 -10.77 0.05
N ARG A 85 -4.73 -9.67 -0.68
CA ARG A 85 -4.52 -9.67 -2.13
C ARG A 85 -3.21 -9.01 -2.52
N VAL A 86 -2.59 -9.46 -3.62
CA VAL A 86 -1.34 -8.90 -4.14
C VAL A 86 -1.53 -7.41 -4.47
N ALA A 87 -0.85 -6.56 -3.71
CA ALA A 87 -0.81 -5.12 -3.92
C ALA A 87 0.40 -4.71 -4.77
N ARG A 88 1.55 -5.38 -4.57
CA ARG A 88 2.83 -5.11 -5.24
C ARG A 88 3.70 -6.36 -5.29
N MET A 89 4.55 -6.48 -6.31
CA MET A 89 5.62 -7.47 -6.40
C MET A 89 6.89 -6.83 -6.94
N ASN A 90 8.05 -7.14 -6.36
CA ASN A 90 9.36 -6.77 -6.91
C ASN A 90 10.25 -8.02 -6.96
N THR A 91 11.02 -8.16 -8.03
CA THR A 91 12.04 -9.21 -8.15
C THR A 91 13.39 -8.56 -8.42
N TYR A 92 14.41 -8.96 -7.66
CA TYR A 92 15.77 -8.41 -7.74
C TYR A 92 16.82 -9.52 -7.60
N ARG A 93 18.06 -9.25 -8.03
CA ARG A 93 19.17 -10.22 -7.88
C ARG A 93 19.69 -10.20 -6.44
N ALA A 94 19.85 -11.38 -5.85
CA ALA A 94 20.54 -11.60 -4.59
C ALA A 94 22.01 -11.15 -4.76
N GLY A 95 22.40 -10.15 -3.99
CA GLY A 95 23.69 -9.46 -4.14
C GLY A 95 23.54 -8.01 -4.60
N GLU A 96 22.49 -7.68 -5.37
CA GLU A 96 22.01 -6.30 -5.54
C GLU A 96 21.13 -5.90 -4.35
N ARG A 97 21.54 -6.29 -3.13
CA ARG A 97 21.03 -5.63 -1.95
C ARG A 97 21.37 -4.16 -2.17
N ARG A 98 20.32 -3.34 -2.27
CA ARG A 98 20.38 -1.89 -2.25
C ARG A 98 21.47 -1.51 -1.25
N ARG A 99 22.42 -0.67 -1.67
CA ARG A 99 23.36 -0.01 -0.77
C ARG A 99 22.57 0.56 0.42
N GLU A 100 22.52 -0.21 1.49
CA GLU A 100 21.85 0.09 2.75
C GLU A 100 22.73 -0.46 3.89
N ASP A 101 24.05 -0.51 3.64
CA ASP A 101 25.08 -0.84 4.62
C ASP A 101 26.10 0.30 4.67
N SER A 102 25.64 1.47 5.09
CA SER A 102 26.41 2.39 5.92
C SER A 102 25.40 3.36 6.53
N TYR A 103 24.64 2.86 7.50
CA TYR A 103 24.02 3.76 8.46
C TYR A 103 25.18 4.47 9.19
N PRO A 104 25.23 5.81 9.22
CA PRO A 104 26.15 6.50 10.09
C PRO A 104 25.97 5.93 11.50
N SER A 105 27.06 5.62 12.20
CA SER A 105 27.01 5.32 13.63
C SER A 105 26.41 6.53 14.33
N TYR A 106 25.12 6.45 14.64
CA TYR A 106 24.45 7.50 15.42
C TYR A 106 25.11 7.55 16.81
N PRO A 107 25.36 8.74 17.36
CA PRO A 107 25.75 8.89 18.75
C PRO A 107 24.77 8.11 19.63
N SER A 108 25.26 7.38 20.65
CA SER A 108 24.37 6.77 21.63
C SER A 108 23.57 7.90 22.28
N TYR A 109 22.30 7.98 21.91
CA TYR A 109 21.46 8.98 22.52
C TYR A 109 21.20 8.60 23.97
N PRO A 110 21.16 9.58 24.88
CA PRO A 110 20.69 9.34 26.23
C PRO A 110 19.30 8.73 26.16
N GLU A 111 19.12 7.59 26.85
CA GLU A 111 17.79 7.08 27.16
C GLU A 111 17.00 8.22 27.79
N ARG A 112 15.84 8.53 27.19
CA ARG A 112 14.86 9.55 27.62
C ARG A 112 15.15 10.97 27.12
N GLY A 113 14.61 11.26 25.94
CA GLY A 113 14.35 12.62 25.47
C GLY A 113 13.49 12.57 24.21
N ASP A 114 12.40 13.33 24.19
CA ASP A 114 11.43 13.44 23.10
C ASP A 114 12.09 13.57 21.71
N TYR A 115 12.13 12.49 20.93
CA TYR A 115 12.44 12.62 19.52
C TYR A 115 11.22 13.18 18.80
N PRO A 116 11.35 14.30 18.06
CA PRO A 116 10.29 14.76 17.18
C PRO A 116 10.10 13.70 16.11
N ARG A 117 9.00 12.96 16.26
CA ARG A 117 8.50 11.99 15.31
C ARG A 117 8.49 12.67 13.94
N TYR A 118 9.25 12.16 12.97
CA TYR A 118 9.07 12.55 11.57
C TYR A 118 7.64 12.16 11.19
N GLU A 119 6.74 13.12 11.37
CA GLU A 119 5.36 13.00 10.97
C GLU A 119 5.37 12.98 9.45
N ASP A 120 4.87 11.88 8.87
CA ASP A 120 4.25 11.90 7.56
C ASP A 120 3.55 13.26 7.39
N SER A 121 4.01 14.08 6.46
CA SER A 121 3.59 15.47 6.27
C SER A 121 2.15 15.59 5.76
N ARG A 122 1.39 14.49 5.82
CA ARG A 122 -0.06 14.40 5.63
C ARG A 122 -0.75 13.69 6.79
N ARG A 123 -0.27 13.81 8.02
CA ARG A 123 -1.04 13.34 9.18
C ARG A 123 -2.40 14.01 9.19
N CYS A 124 -3.44 13.20 9.04
CA CYS A 124 -4.79 13.62 9.35
C CYS A 124 -4.86 14.02 10.81
N MET A 125 -5.78 14.93 11.13
CA MET A 125 -6.06 15.34 12.49
C MET A 125 -6.20 14.09 13.38
N SER A 126 -5.46 14.03 14.49
CA SER A 126 -5.56 12.88 15.40
C SER A 126 -6.98 12.79 15.97
N ASP A 127 -7.43 11.59 16.33
CA ASP A 127 -8.80 11.41 16.83
C ASP A 127 -9.10 12.29 18.05
N ASN A 128 -8.16 12.40 19.00
CA ASN A 128 -8.32 13.28 20.17
C ASN A 128 -8.44 14.76 19.78
N ALA A 129 -7.63 15.22 18.82
CA ALA A 129 -7.73 16.60 18.32
C ALA A 129 -9.06 16.81 17.57
N PHE A 130 -9.50 15.82 16.79
CA PHE A 130 -10.75 15.86 16.06
C PHE A 130 -11.97 15.86 16.98
N GLN A 131 -11.95 15.13 18.09
CA GLN A 131 -13.03 15.17 19.10
C GLN A 131 -13.17 16.55 19.74
N ARG A 132 -12.06 17.25 20.00
CA ARG A 132 -12.12 18.63 20.52
C ARG A 132 -12.62 19.59 19.45
N PHE A 133 -12.09 19.47 18.24
CA PHE A 133 -12.51 20.27 17.10
C PHE A 133 -14.01 20.15 16.81
N ILE A 134 -14.56 18.92 16.75
CA ILE A 134 -15.98 18.72 16.47
C ILE A 134 -16.86 19.27 17.60
N TYR A 135 -16.41 19.16 18.86
CA TYR A 135 -17.09 19.76 20.01
C TYR A 135 -17.11 21.29 19.92
N ASP A 136 -15.99 21.91 19.56
CA ASP A 136 -15.89 23.37 19.40
C ASP A 136 -16.73 23.88 18.22
N VAL A 137 -16.83 23.12 17.12
CA VAL A 137 -17.77 23.42 16.02
C VAL A 137 -19.22 23.37 16.53
N GLN A 138 -19.60 22.34 17.29
CA GLN A 138 -20.96 22.20 17.79
C GLN A 138 -21.38 23.34 18.74
N ARG A 139 -20.43 23.92 19.47
CA ARG A 139 -20.64 25.05 20.38
C ARG A 139 -20.86 26.39 19.70
N GLN A 140 -20.53 26.53 18.41
CA GLN A 140 -20.82 27.77 17.70
C GLN A 140 -22.34 27.93 17.58
N SER A 141 -22.84 29.10 17.95
CA SER A 141 -24.29 29.38 17.95
C SER A 141 -24.83 29.51 16.53
N PHE A 142 -24.06 30.10 15.62
CA PHE A 142 -24.50 30.38 14.26
C PHE A 142 -23.83 29.46 13.24
N LYS A 143 -24.58 29.12 12.19
CA LYS A 143 -24.12 28.28 11.08
C LYS A 143 -22.86 28.83 10.43
N ASP A 144 -22.83 30.13 10.14
CA ASP A 144 -21.72 30.73 9.41
C ASP A 144 -20.42 30.69 10.23
N ASP A 145 -20.53 30.76 11.56
CA ASP A 145 -19.40 30.55 12.46
C ASP A 145 -18.91 29.10 12.44
N LYS A 146 -19.83 28.12 12.42
CA LYS A 146 -19.46 26.69 12.24
C LYS A 146 -18.67 26.49 10.96
N LEU A 147 -19.20 27.01 9.85
CA LEU A 147 -18.57 26.89 8.54
C LEU A 147 -17.20 27.54 8.52
N ARG A 148 -17.08 28.80 8.99
CA ARG A 148 -15.80 29.51 9.09
C ARG A 148 -14.78 28.73 9.90
N TYR A 149 -15.17 28.22 11.06
CA TYR A 149 -14.29 27.43 11.91
C TYR A 149 -13.80 26.15 11.23
N ILE A 150 -14.67 25.47 10.47
CA ILE A 150 -14.29 24.31 9.65
C ILE A 150 -13.32 24.70 8.53
N TYR A 151 -13.57 25.81 7.83
CA TYR A 151 -12.68 26.31 6.77
C TYR A 151 -11.28 26.59 7.33
N ASP A 152 -11.18 27.30 8.45
CA ASP A 152 -9.91 27.64 9.09
C ASP A 152 -9.14 26.38 9.51
N ALA A 153 -9.83 25.39 10.07
CA ALA A 153 -9.23 24.11 10.42
C ALA A 153 -8.73 23.34 9.18
N ALA A 154 -9.49 23.35 8.09
CA ALA A 154 -9.13 22.65 6.85
C ALA A 154 -7.95 23.27 6.10
N GLN A 155 -7.61 24.54 6.35
CA GLN A 155 -6.40 25.13 5.79
C GLN A 155 -5.11 24.49 6.32
N ARG A 156 -5.15 23.97 7.55
CA ARG A 156 -3.95 23.51 8.29
C ARG A 156 -3.95 22.02 8.59
N ASN A 157 -5.07 21.33 8.39
CA ASN A 157 -5.24 19.93 8.76
C ASN A 157 -5.69 19.09 7.56
N TYR A 158 -5.25 17.84 7.56
CA TYR A 158 -5.81 16.79 6.73
C TYR A 158 -6.91 16.04 7.50
N PHE A 159 -7.83 15.40 6.79
CA PHE A 159 -8.92 14.64 7.38
C PHE A 159 -9.00 13.23 6.78
N THR A 160 -9.44 12.27 7.58
CA THR A 160 -9.90 10.99 7.04
C THR A 160 -11.30 11.15 6.44
N VAL A 161 -11.71 10.21 5.59
CA VAL A 161 -13.09 10.15 5.08
C VAL A 161 -14.11 10.06 6.22
N GLN A 162 -13.80 9.31 7.28
CA GLN A 162 -14.67 9.16 8.45
C GLN A 162 -14.84 10.47 9.23
N GLN A 163 -13.75 11.24 9.37
CA GLN A 163 -13.80 12.56 10.01
C GLN A 163 -14.62 13.55 9.17
N ALA A 164 -14.44 13.55 7.85
CA ALA A 164 -15.27 14.35 6.95
C ALA A 164 -16.75 13.97 7.03
N GLU A 165 -17.07 12.68 7.07
CA GLU A 165 -18.45 12.19 7.25
C GLU A 165 -19.08 12.78 8.53
N ARG A 166 -18.36 12.78 9.65
CA ARG A 166 -18.84 13.34 10.91
C ARG A 166 -19.08 14.85 10.83
N LEU A 167 -18.25 15.59 10.10
CA LEU A 167 -18.44 17.03 9.88
C LEU A 167 -19.67 17.31 9.03
N LEU A 168 -19.86 16.58 7.93
CA LEU A 168 -21.03 16.74 7.07
C LEU A 168 -22.34 16.45 7.84
N ARG A 169 -22.33 15.46 8.73
CA ARG A 169 -23.50 15.11 9.58
C ARG A 169 -23.88 16.18 10.61
N LEU A 170 -23.05 17.20 10.84
CA LEU A 170 -23.42 18.35 11.68
C LEU A 170 -24.45 19.27 11.01
N PHE A 171 -24.62 19.14 9.69
CA PHE A 171 -25.50 19.98 8.90
C PHE A 171 -26.66 19.16 8.36
N SER A 172 -27.85 19.75 8.37
CA SER A 172 -29.06 19.08 7.90
C SER A 172 -29.24 19.25 6.39
N TRP A 173 -28.91 20.43 5.87
CA TRP A 173 -29.19 20.82 4.49
C TRP A 173 -28.03 20.50 3.55
N ASP A 174 -28.35 20.04 2.34
CA ASP A 174 -27.35 19.66 1.34
C ASP A 174 -26.44 20.82 0.93
N ASP A 175 -26.95 22.04 0.82
CA ASP A 175 -26.15 23.21 0.45
C ASP A 175 -25.05 23.50 1.49
N GLU A 176 -25.34 23.29 2.77
CA GLU A 176 -24.37 23.44 3.86
C GLU A 176 -23.34 22.33 3.85
N LYS A 177 -23.77 21.07 3.66
CA LYS A 177 -22.88 19.93 3.50
C LYS A 177 -21.94 20.10 2.30
N LEU A 178 -22.41 20.71 1.21
CA LEU A 178 -21.58 21.02 0.04
C LEU A 178 -20.49 22.05 0.37
N GLN A 179 -20.79 23.07 1.16
CA GLN A 179 -19.79 24.05 1.62
C GLN A 179 -18.72 23.38 2.48
N VAL A 180 -19.13 22.52 3.41
CA VAL A 180 -18.17 21.72 4.21
C VAL A 180 -17.33 20.81 3.32
N LEU A 181 -17.97 20.10 2.39
CA LEU A 181 -17.29 19.18 1.48
C LEU A 181 -16.26 19.91 0.61
N GLN A 182 -16.56 21.12 0.13
CA GLN A 182 -15.61 21.96 -0.61
C GLN A 182 -14.36 22.30 0.21
N ALA A 183 -14.52 22.54 1.51
CA ALA A 183 -13.41 22.82 2.41
C ALA A 183 -12.51 21.59 2.63
N VAL A 184 -13.14 20.43 2.89
CA VAL A 184 -12.41 19.24 3.37
C VAL A 184 -11.94 18.32 2.25
N ALA A 185 -12.63 18.27 1.10
CA ALA A 185 -12.31 17.34 0.01
C ALA A 185 -10.85 17.44 -0.49
N PRO A 186 -10.24 18.63 -0.68
CA PRO A 186 -8.84 18.75 -1.09
C PRO A 186 -7.84 18.24 -0.05
N ARG A 187 -8.31 18.01 1.18
CA ARG A 187 -7.50 17.65 2.36
C ARG A 187 -7.81 16.24 2.86
N LEU A 188 -8.51 15.43 2.06
CA LEU A 188 -8.80 14.04 2.40
C LEU A 188 -7.57 13.16 2.21
N VAL A 189 -7.22 12.41 3.26
CA VAL A 189 -6.23 11.33 3.20
C VAL A 189 -6.96 10.04 2.83
N ASN A 190 -6.37 9.24 1.94
CA ASN A 190 -6.90 7.95 1.49
C ASN A 190 -8.34 8.06 0.96
N ALA A 191 -8.56 8.85 -0.09
CA ALA A 191 -9.88 9.15 -0.67
C ALA A 191 -10.60 7.96 -1.35
N TYR A 192 -10.13 6.72 -1.19
CA TYR A 192 -10.75 5.53 -1.80
C TYR A 192 -12.21 5.30 -1.34
N GLU A 193 -12.53 5.69 -0.10
CA GLU A 193 -13.90 5.60 0.44
C GLU A 193 -14.72 6.88 0.28
N SER A 194 -14.21 7.90 -0.40
CA SER A 194 -14.87 9.21 -0.45
C SER A 194 -16.25 9.17 -1.13
N TYR A 195 -16.59 8.10 -1.87
CA TYR A 195 -17.93 7.84 -2.39
C TYR A 195 -19.02 7.83 -1.30
N ARG A 196 -18.67 7.39 -0.07
CA ARG A 196 -19.59 7.38 1.08
C ARG A 196 -20.08 8.78 1.46
N LEU A 197 -19.25 9.81 1.22
CA LEU A 197 -19.64 11.20 1.48
C LEU A 197 -20.78 11.65 0.56
N VAL A 198 -20.90 11.06 -0.64
CA VAL A 198 -22.00 11.34 -1.58
C VAL A 198 -23.33 10.83 -1.03
N GLU A 199 -23.33 9.74 -0.27
CA GLU A 199 -24.54 9.13 0.31
C GLU A 199 -25.15 10.00 1.44
N LEU A 200 -24.40 10.98 1.95
CA LEU A 200 -24.87 11.91 2.98
C LEU A 200 -25.77 13.03 2.43
N PHE A 201 -25.86 13.16 1.11
CA PHE A 201 -26.71 14.14 0.43
C PHE A 201 -28.08 13.56 0.15
N THR A 202 -29.13 14.32 0.44
CA THR A 202 -30.51 13.89 0.29
C THR A 202 -30.95 13.96 -1.17
N PHE A 203 -30.66 15.08 -1.84
CA PHE A 203 -31.15 15.35 -3.19
C PHE A 203 -30.13 14.96 -4.27
N ASP A 204 -30.61 14.54 -5.44
CA ASP A 204 -29.75 14.16 -6.57
C ASP A 204 -28.92 15.33 -7.10
N SER A 205 -29.41 16.56 -6.98
CA SER A 205 -28.64 17.78 -7.26
C SER A 205 -27.43 17.89 -6.33
N GLY A 206 -27.62 17.65 -5.03
CA GLY A 206 -26.55 17.60 -4.02
C GLY A 206 -25.54 16.50 -4.31
N LYS A 207 -26.02 15.27 -4.55
CA LYS A 207 -25.16 14.11 -4.90
C LYS A 207 -24.31 14.37 -6.14
N ARG A 208 -24.88 14.97 -7.20
CA ARG A 208 -24.12 15.32 -8.42
C ARG A 208 -23.04 16.37 -8.15
N LYS A 209 -23.35 17.42 -7.38
CA LYS A 209 -22.37 18.43 -6.99
C LYS A 209 -21.25 17.82 -6.13
N ALA A 210 -21.59 16.95 -5.17
CA ALA A 210 -20.63 16.25 -4.32
C ALA A 210 -19.68 15.37 -5.13
N ARG A 211 -20.21 14.59 -6.10
CA ARG A 211 -19.39 13.79 -7.02
C ARG A 211 -18.37 14.65 -7.78
N ARG A 212 -18.79 15.81 -8.28
CA ARG A 212 -17.91 16.75 -8.97
C ARG A 212 -16.79 17.28 -8.07
N ILE A 213 -17.10 17.63 -6.82
CA ILE A 213 -16.11 18.10 -5.84
C ILE A 213 -15.07 17.01 -5.55
N LEU A 214 -15.51 15.74 -5.47
CA LEU A 214 -14.65 14.59 -5.20
C LEU A 214 -13.90 14.06 -6.44
N GLY A 215 -14.14 14.64 -7.62
CA GLY A 215 -13.48 14.24 -8.87
C GLY A 215 -14.04 12.95 -9.49
N PHE A 216 -15.21 12.49 -9.07
CA PHE A 216 -15.90 11.38 -9.72
C PHE A 216 -16.52 11.87 -11.04
N ARG A 217 -16.16 11.21 -12.14
CA ARG A 217 -16.74 11.44 -13.47
C ARG A 217 -17.93 10.52 -13.72
#